data_AF-A0A3D0KM06-F1
#
_entry.id   AF-A0A3D0KM06-F1
#
_cell.length_a   1.000
_cell.length_b   1.000
_cell.length_c   1.000
_cell.angle_alpha   90.00
_cell.angle_beta   90.00
_cell.angle_gamma   90.00
#
_symmetry.space_group_name_H-M   'P 1'
#
loop_
_entity.id
_entity.type
_entity.pdbx_description
1 polymer ?
#
loop_
_entity_poly.entity_id
_entity_poly.type
_entity_poly.pdbx_seq_one_letter_code
_entity_poly.pdbx_strand_id
1 'polypeptide(L)'
;MTKQGHKGKIEKRSRDEGAEIMEANFYLEIAGFILNLLLLTYYIIYMIAEIRILEKEGEKGWKALIPIYNFYVTYRIEGVFVPWFYFAASCTILEFIEDILKICSVHMPVWLEIIFAAANLLMLITESVFSVHLGRSFGKSTAFKAGLVILPQIFYPILAFGKSKFIHRKQGAEDAGLSYSATKH
;
A
#
# COMPACT_ATOMS: atom_id res chain seq x y z
N MET A 1 18.51 9.42 -60.72
CA MET A 1 18.42 9.92 -59.33
C MET A 1 19.67 9.49 -58.59
N THR A 2 20.50 10.42 -58.12
CA THR A 2 21.85 10.16 -57.59
C THR A 2 21.80 9.60 -56.17
N LYS A 3 22.66 8.61 -55.86
CA LYS A 3 22.79 7.99 -54.53
C LYS A 3 22.94 9.00 -53.38
N GLN A 4 23.51 10.18 -53.65
CA GLN A 4 23.64 11.27 -52.68
C GLN A 4 22.29 11.87 -52.24
N GLY A 5 21.31 12.00 -53.14
CA GLY A 5 19.99 12.52 -52.78
C GLY A 5 19.18 11.57 -51.90
N HIS A 6 19.36 10.26 -52.08
CA HIS A 6 18.72 9.25 -51.24
C HIS A 6 19.33 9.22 -49.83
N LYS A 7 20.66 9.32 -49.72
CA LYS A 7 21.37 9.37 -48.42
C LYS A 7 20.98 10.60 -47.59
N GLY A 8 20.92 11.79 -48.20
CA GLY A 8 20.52 13.02 -47.51
C GLY A 8 19.07 12.99 -47.02
N LYS A 9 18.16 12.33 -47.74
CA LYS A 9 16.77 12.14 -47.30
C LYS A 9 16.67 11.24 -46.07
N ILE A 10 17.50 10.20 -46.00
CA ILE A 10 17.57 9.29 -44.84
C ILE A 10 18.14 10.02 -43.63
N GLU A 11 19.24 10.76 -43.78
CA GLU A 11 19.88 11.50 -42.68
C GLU A 11 18.97 12.61 -42.10
N LYS A 12 18.22 13.31 -42.97
CA LYS A 12 17.24 14.30 -42.52
C LYS A 12 16.11 13.62 -41.74
N ARG A 13 15.56 12.54 -42.28
CA ARG A 13 14.51 11.76 -41.60
C ARG A 13 14.95 11.23 -40.24
N SER A 14 16.16 10.67 -40.13
CA SER A 14 16.68 10.19 -38.83
C SER A 14 16.91 11.32 -37.82
N ARG A 15 17.23 12.54 -38.30
CA ARG A 15 17.39 13.72 -37.45
C ARG A 15 16.04 14.23 -36.94
N ASP A 16 15.04 14.27 -37.82
CA ASP A 16 13.68 14.67 -37.48
C ASP A 16 13.07 13.67 -36.49
N GLU A 17 13.19 12.35 -36.76
CA GLU A 17 12.80 11.28 -35.84
C GLU A 17 13.53 11.39 -34.48
N GLY A 18 14.83 11.71 -34.47
CA GLY A 18 15.58 11.92 -33.24
C GLY A 18 15.12 13.13 -32.41
N ALA A 19 14.71 14.21 -33.07
CA ALA A 19 14.16 15.40 -32.41
C ALA A 19 12.77 15.13 -31.82
N GLU A 20 11.92 14.41 -32.56
CA GLU A 20 10.59 13.98 -32.07
C GLU A 20 10.72 13.06 -30.85
N ILE A 21 11.65 12.12 -30.86
CA ILE A 21 11.90 11.22 -29.71
C ILE A 21 12.40 12.03 -28.50
N MET A 22 13.28 13.01 -28.72
CA MET A 22 13.79 13.87 -27.64
C MET A 22 12.66 14.71 -27.01
N GLU A 23 11.80 15.30 -27.83
CA GLU A 23 10.64 16.07 -27.36
C GLU A 23 9.65 15.17 -26.59
N ALA A 24 9.37 13.97 -27.12
CA ALA A 24 8.51 13.00 -26.45
C ALA A 24 9.05 12.56 -25.09
N ASN A 25 10.35 12.24 -24.99
CA ASN A 25 11.00 11.88 -23.73
C ASN A 25 10.91 13.02 -22.70
N PHE A 26 11.08 14.26 -23.13
CA PHE A 26 10.95 15.42 -22.25
C PHE A 26 9.54 15.54 -21.64
N TYR A 27 8.48 15.37 -22.43
CA TYR A 27 7.12 15.34 -21.88
C TYR A 27 6.87 14.16 -20.95
N LEU A 28 7.42 12.97 -21.25
CA LEU A 28 7.32 11.80 -20.39
C LEU A 28 8.00 12.02 -19.04
N GLU A 29 9.16 12.65 -19.02
CA GLU A 29 9.87 13.01 -17.78
C GLU A 29 9.08 14.02 -16.94
N ILE A 30 8.54 15.08 -17.56
CA ILE A 30 7.69 16.05 -16.87
C ILE A 30 6.43 15.38 -16.31
N ALA A 31 5.74 14.57 -17.11
CA ALA A 31 4.55 13.85 -16.68
C ALA A 31 4.88 12.90 -15.52
N GLY A 32 5.99 12.16 -15.61
CA GLY A 32 6.50 11.30 -14.55
C GLY A 32 6.80 12.07 -13.27
N PHE A 33 7.44 13.24 -13.38
CA PHE A 33 7.73 14.10 -12.23
C PHE A 33 6.46 14.60 -11.54
N ILE A 34 5.49 15.11 -12.32
CA ILE A 34 4.19 15.56 -11.78
C ILE A 34 3.47 14.41 -11.09
N LEU A 35 3.43 13.23 -11.70
CA LEU A 35 2.82 12.04 -11.10
C LEU A 35 3.48 11.68 -9.77
N ASN A 36 4.80 11.69 -9.69
CA ASN A 36 5.54 11.42 -8.45
C ASN A 36 5.20 12.42 -7.34
N LEU A 37 5.05 13.72 -7.65
CA LEU A 37 4.63 14.73 -6.68
C LEU A 37 3.20 14.48 -6.15
N LEU A 38 2.28 14.07 -7.03
CA LEU A 38 0.92 13.72 -6.64
C LEU A 38 0.90 12.49 -5.73
N LEU A 39 1.67 11.44 -6.08
CA LEU A 39 1.80 10.23 -5.26
C LEU A 39 2.44 10.52 -3.90
N LEU A 40 3.46 11.36 -3.86
CA LEU A 40 4.09 11.81 -2.61
C LEU A 40 3.09 12.55 -1.72
N THR A 41 2.30 13.46 -2.31
CA THR A 41 1.26 14.20 -1.59
C THR A 41 0.21 13.25 -1.00
N TYR A 42 -0.25 12.29 -1.81
CA TYR A 42 -1.17 11.24 -1.36
C TYR A 42 -0.58 10.42 -0.22
N TYR A 43 0.69 10.00 -0.32
CA TYR A 43 1.38 9.25 0.71
C TYR A 43 1.48 10.01 2.04
N ILE A 44 1.76 11.31 1.99
CA ILE A 44 1.80 12.17 3.19
C ILE A 44 0.40 12.23 3.85
N ILE A 45 -0.67 12.39 3.07
CA ILE A 45 -2.04 12.40 3.60
C ILE A 45 -2.37 11.06 4.28
N TYR A 46 -1.96 9.95 3.66
CA TYR A 46 -2.17 8.61 4.21
C TYR A 46 -1.42 8.42 5.53
N MET A 47 -0.15 8.84 5.60
CA MET A 47 0.64 8.79 6.83
C MET A 47 0.00 9.61 7.97
N ILE A 48 -0.51 10.81 7.66
CA ILE A 48 -1.25 11.61 8.64
C ILE A 48 -2.53 10.89 9.07
N ALA A 49 -3.22 10.20 8.16
CA ALA A 49 -4.41 9.41 8.51
C ALA A 49 -4.07 8.29 9.51
N GLU A 50 -2.98 7.56 9.32
CA GLU A 50 -2.53 6.53 10.26
C GLU A 50 -2.23 7.12 11.64
N ILE A 51 -1.50 8.23 11.72
CA ILE A 51 -1.24 8.96 12.96
C ILE A 51 -2.56 9.27 13.68
N ARG A 52 -3.56 9.76 12.96
CA ARG A 52 -4.88 10.09 13.53
C ARG A 52 -5.64 8.87 14.02
N ILE A 53 -5.56 7.73 13.34
CA ILE A 53 -6.19 6.48 13.81
C ILE A 53 -5.54 6.01 15.11
N LEU A 54 -4.22 6.03 15.20
CA LEU A 54 -3.51 5.67 16.43
C LEU A 54 -3.84 6.63 17.60
N GLU A 55 -3.91 7.93 17.34
CA GLU A 55 -4.30 8.91 18.36
C GLU A 55 -5.74 8.71 18.85
N LYS A 56 -6.66 8.33 17.96
CA LYS A 56 -8.05 8.00 18.34
C LYS A 56 -8.14 6.79 19.25
N GLU A 57 -7.10 5.98 19.25
CA GLU A 57 -6.93 4.82 20.12
C GLU A 57 -6.18 5.09 21.42
N GLY A 58 -5.66 6.31 21.57
CA GLY A 58 -4.79 6.67 22.69
C GLY A 58 -3.37 6.09 22.55
N GLU A 59 -3.01 5.59 21.38
CA GLU A 59 -1.64 5.22 21.03
C GLU A 59 -0.86 6.44 20.53
N LYS A 60 0.48 6.39 20.64
CA LYS A 60 1.31 7.52 20.23
C LYS A 60 1.41 7.58 18.70
N GLY A 61 1.16 8.76 18.11
CA GLY A 61 1.15 8.94 16.65
C GLY A 61 2.48 8.60 15.94
N TRP A 62 3.63 8.86 16.56
CA TRP A 62 4.95 8.56 15.95
C TRP A 62 5.16 7.08 15.61
N LYS A 63 4.37 6.18 16.21
CA LYS A 63 4.42 4.75 15.91
C LYS A 63 4.07 4.47 14.44
N ALA A 64 3.24 5.31 13.82
CA ALA A 64 2.92 5.24 12.39
C ALA A 64 4.14 5.47 11.49
N LEU A 65 5.12 6.26 11.93
CA LEU A 65 6.30 6.61 11.12
C LEU A 65 7.30 5.46 10.98
N ILE A 66 7.26 4.50 11.90
CA ILE A 66 8.16 3.35 11.87
C ILE A 66 7.40 2.20 11.21
N PRO A 67 7.73 1.81 9.97
CA PRO A 67 6.89 0.93 9.17
C PRO A 67 6.53 -0.39 9.88
N ILE A 68 7.54 -1.11 10.38
CA ILE A 68 7.34 -2.40 11.07
C ILE A 68 6.51 -2.23 12.34
N TYR A 69 6.75 -1.16 13.10
CA TYR A 69 6.07 -0.94 14.37
C TYR A 69 4.63 -0.48 14.17
N ASN A 70 4.38 0.38 13.16
CA ASN A 70 3.05 0.80 12.74
C ASN A 70 2.15 -0.41 12.46
N PHE A 71 2.61 -1.31 11.59
CA PHE A 71 1.85 -2.51 11.24
C PHE A 71 1.57 -3.39 12.46
N TYR A 72 2.57 -3.66 13.29
CA TYR A 72 2.37 -4.45 14.51
C TYR A 72 1.31 -3.83 15.44
N VAL A 73 1.37 -2.52 15.66
CA VAL A 73 0.43 -1.80 16.53
C VAL A 73 -0.98 -1.84 15.95
N THR A 74 -1.12 -1.60 14.65
CA THR A 74 -2.43 -1.54 13.98
C THR A 74 -3.11 -2.93 13.94
N TYR A 75 -2.37 -3.99 13.62
CA TYR A 75 -2.91 -5.36 13.69
C TYR A 75 -3.32 -5.75 15.12
N ARG A 76 -2.53 -5.33 16.13
CA ARG A 76 -2.84 -5.57 17.54
C ARG A 76 -4.08 -4.80 18.00
N ILE A 77 -4.23 -3.54 17.60
CA ILE A 77 -5.39 -2.69 17.88
C ILE A 77 -6.68 -3.32 17.35
N GLU A 78 -6.62 -3.91 16.16
CA GLU A 78 -7.80 -4.45 15.49
C GLU A 78 -8.19 -5.86 15.97
N GLY A 79 -7.38 -6.48 16.83
CA GLY A 79 -7.61 -7.84 17.31
C GLY A 79 -7.35 -8.91 16.24
N VAL A 80 -6.61 -8.58 15.17
CA VAL A 80 -6.23 -9.52 14.13
C VAL A 80 -5.06 -10.39 14.63
N PHE A 81 -5.07 -11.67 14.29
CA PHE A 81 -4.05 -12.64 14.72
C PHE A 81 -2.65 -12.26 14.21
N VAL A 82 -1.78 -11.80 15.13
CA VAL A 82 -0.45 -11.22 14.86
C VAL A 82 0.48 -12.10 14.01
N PRO A 83 0.47 -13.45 14.09
CA PRO A 83 1.28 -14.27 13.19
C PRO A 83 1.02 -14.04 11.70
N TRP A 84 -0.18 -13.58 11.30
CA TRP A 84 -0.45 -13.19 9.92
C TRP A 84 0.42 -12.03 9.45
N PHE A 85 0.79 -11.11 10.33
CA PHE A 85 1.70 -10.01 9.99
C PHE A 85 3.09 -10.53 9.59
N TYR A 86 3.66 -11.47 10.37
CA TYR A 86 4.96 -12.05 10.03
C TYR A 86 4.90 -12.86 8.73
N PHE A 87 3.79 -13.56 8.50
CA PHE A 87 3.56 -14.27 7.25
C PHE A 87 3.49 -13.29 6.05
N ALA A 88 2.69 -12.23 6.16
CA ALA A 88 2.59 -11.15 5.17
C ALA A 88 3.95 -10.55 4.83
N ALA A 89 4.70 -10.16 5.86
CA ALA A 89 6.04 -9.60 5.72
C ALA A 89 6.98 -10.60 5.02
N SER A 90 6.91 -11.89 5.36
CA SER A 90 7.73 -12.90 4.69
C SER A 90 7.37 -13.08 3.22
N CYS A 91 6.08 -13.08 2.86
CA CYS A 91 5.64 -13.16 1.46
C CYS A 91 6.15 -11.98 0.64
N THR A 92 5.98 -10.75 1.14
CA THR A 92 6.44 -9.54 0.42
C THR A 92 7.95 -9.52 0.20
N ILE A 93 8.74 -9.99 1.18
CA ILE A 93 10.19 -10.10 1.04
C ILE A 93 10.55 -11.14 -0.04
N LEU A 94 9.87 -12.28 -0.08
CA LEU A 94 10.11 -13.32 -1.07
C LEU A 94 9.77 -12.87 -2.50
N GLU A 95 8.66 -12.15 -2.66
CA GLU A 95 8.28 -11.56 -3.95
C GLU A 95 9.30 -10.51 -4.41
N PHE A 96 9.78 -9.66 -3.50
CA PHE A 96 10.83 -8.70 -3.82
C PHE A 96 12.13 -9.39 -4.28
N ILE A 97 12.50 -10.50 -3.65
CA ILE A 97 13.64 -11.32 -4.09
C ILE A 97 13.38 -11.89 -5.49
N GLU A 98 12.19 -12.41 -5.75
CA GLU A 98 11.81 -12.93 -7.07
C GLU A 98 11.94 -11.85 -8.17
N ASP A 99 11.48 -10.63 -7.90
CA ASP A 99 11.61 -9.50 -8.83
C ASP A 99 13.07 -9.15 -9.12
N ILE A 100 13.94 -9.16 -8.08
CA ILE A 100 15.38 -8.98 -8.26
C ILE A 100 15.98 -10.10 -9.12
N LEU A 101 15.59 -11.35 -8.87
CA LEU A 101 16.08 -12.50 -9.64
C LEU A 101 15.66 -12.41 -11.11
N LYS A 102 14.44 -11.97 -11.39
CA LYS A 102 13.95 -11.71 -12.76
C LYS A 102 14.77 -10.64 -13.47
N ILE A 103 15.13 -9.56 -12.78
CA ILE A 103 16.02 -8.51 -13.32
C ILE A 103 17.41 -9.08 -13.64
N CYS A 104 17.89 -10.04 -12.85
CA CYS A 104 19.14 -10.76 -13.08
C CYS A 104 19.03 -11.87 -14.16
N SER A 105 17.95 -11.92 -14.94
CA SER A 105 17.67 -12.97 -15.95
C SER A 105 17.59 -14.38 -15.36
N VAL A 106 17.30 -14.51 -14.06
CA VAL A 106 17.03 -15.78 -13.39
C VAL A 106 15.52 -16.00 -13.37
N HIS A 107 15.04 -16.88 -14.25
CA HIS A 107 13.62 -17.23 -14.33
C HIS A 107 13.30 -18.42 -13.44
N MET A 108 12.32 -18.24 -12.56
CA MET A 108 11.77 -19.30 -11.72
C MET A 108 10.81 -20.19 -12.55
N PRO A 109 10.59 -21.45 -12.16
CA PRO A 109 9.64 -22.31 -12.87
C PRO A 109 8.19 -21.88 -12.63
N VAL A 110 7.34 -21.99 -13.66
CA VAL A 110 5.94 -21.51 -13.67
C VAL A 110 5.09 -22.00 -12.48
N TRP A 111 5.30 -23.24 -12.01
CA TRP A 111 4.53 -23.76 -10.88
C TRP A 111 4.77 -22.97 -9.58
N LEU A 112 5.95 -22.37 -9.42
CA LEU A 112 6.27 -21.53 -8.27
C LEU A 112 5.55 -20.18 -8.36
N GLU A 113 5.44 -19.61 -9.56
CA GLU A 113 4.68 -18.38 -9.81
C GLU A 113 3.20 -18.57 -9.47
N ILE A 114 2.63 -19.74 -9.77
CA ILE A 114 1.26 -20.08 -9.40
C ILE A 114 1.09 -20.13 -7.87
N ILE A 115 2.08 -20.67 -7.14
CA ILE A 115 2.05 -20.70 -5.67
C ILE A 115 2.08 -19.28 -5.10
N PHE A 116 2.97 -18.41 -5.61
CA PHE A 116 3.03 -17.02 -5.18
C PHE A 116 1.76 -16.25 -5.52
N ALA A 117 1.17 -16.46 -6.70
CA ALA A 117 -0.11 -15.88 -7.06
C ALA A 117 -1.24 -16.33 -6.10
N ALA A 118 -1.27 -17.61 -5.73
CA ALA A 118 -2.22 -18.11 -4.73
C ALA A 118 -1.99 -17.51 -3.33
N ALA A 119 -0.73 -17.34 -2.92
CA ALA A 119 -0.38 -16.67 -1.66
C ALA A 119 -0.86 -15.21 -1.66
N ASN A 120 -0.73 -14.49 -2.77
CA ASN A 120 -1.24 -13.13 -2.93
C ASN A 120 -2.76 -13.03 -2.81
N LEU A 121 -3.50 -13.99 -3.38
CA LEU A 121 -4.95 -14.06 -3.21
C LEU A 121 -5.35 -14.29 -1.74
N LEU A 122 -4.60 -15.11 -1.01
CA LEU A 122 -4.81 -15.30 0.43
C LEU A 122 -4.51 -14.01 1.21
N MET A 123 -3.43 -13.30 0.84
CA MET A 123 -3.07 -12.02 1.43
C MET A 123 -4.17 -10.97 1.22
N LEU A 124 -4.76 -10.90 0.02
CA LEU A 124 -5.88 -10.01 -0.28
C LEU A 124 -7.11 -10.26 0.62
N ILE A 125 -7.40 -11.53 0.95
CA ILE A 125 -8.47 -11.88 1.89
C ILE A 125 -8.14 -11.35 3.28
N THR A 126 -6.89 -11.49 3.75
CA THR A 126 -6.44 -10.99 5.05
C THR A 126 -6.58 -9.47 5.17
N GLU A 127 -6.19 -8.72 4.12
CA GLU A 127 -6.36 -7.25 4.08
C GLU A 127 -7.84 -6.83 4.08
N SER A 128 -8.68 -7.62 3.43
CA SER A 128 -10.13 -7.41 3.46
C SER A 128 -10.68 -7.62 4.87
N VAL A 129 -10.19 -8.65 5.58
CA VAL A 129 -10.54 -8.91 6.98
C VAL A 129 -10.08 -7.76 7.87
N PHE A 130 -8.87 -7.25 7.69
CA PHE A 130 -8.33 -6.08 8.38
C PHE A 130 -9.27 -4.87 8.23
N SER A 131 -9.60 -4.50 6.99
CA SER A 131 -10.52 -3.39 6.70
C SER A 131 -11.90 -3.55 7.38
N VAL A 132 -12.45 -4.78 7.41
CA VAL A 132 -13.71 -5.04 8.10
C VAL A 132 -13.59 -4.87 9.61
N HIS A 133 -12.52 -5.36 10.24
CA HIS A 133 -12.28 -5.22 11.68
C HIS A 133 -12.05 -3.78 12.06
N LEU A 134 -11.23 -3.05 11.31
CA LEU A 134 -11.02 -1.62 11.50
C LEU A 134 -12.35 -0.85 11.48
N GLY A 135 -13.19 -1.04 10.46
CA GLY A 135 -14.48 -0.36 10.41
C GLY A 135 -15.43 -0.79 11.55
N ARG A 136 -15.36 -2.03 12.03
CA ARG A 136 -16.11 -2.47 13.22
C ARG A 136 -15.64 -1.75 14.48
N SER A 137 -14.33 -1.60 14.66
CA SER A 137 -13.75 -0.91 15.81
C SER A 137 -14.16 0.56 15.93
N PHE A 138 -14.52 1.19 14.81
CA PHE A 138 -15.09 2.55 14.77
C PHE A 138 -16.62 2.60 14.70
N GLY A 139 -17.30 1.46 14.88
CA GLY A 139 -18.77 1.36 14.86
C GLY A 139 -19.40 1.69 13.52
N LYS A 140 -18.69 1.46 12.40
CA LYS A 140 -19.16 1.81 11.06
C LYS A 140 -20.13 0.77 10.49
N SER A 141 -21.03 1.25 9.64
CA SER A 141 -22.03 0.43 8.94
C SER A 141 -21.36 -0.60 8.01
N THR A 142 -22.11 -1.66 7.66
CA THR A 142 -21.64 -2.69 6.72
C THR A 142 -21.25 -2.11 5.36
N ALA A 143 -22.02 -1.14 4.85
CA ALA A 143 -21.69 -0.46 3.59
C ALA A 143 -20.37 0.31 3.67
N PHE A 144 -20.08 0.99 4.78
CA PHE A 144 -18.81 1.69 4.95
C PHE A 144 -17.63 0.71 5.03
N LYS A 145 -17.79 -0.42 5.72
CA LYS A 145 -16.78 -1.49 5.77
C LYS A 145 -16.52 -2.10 4.39
N ALA A 146 -17.56 -2.33 3.59
CA ALA A 146 -17.41 -2.78 2.21
C ALA A 146 -16.66 -1.74 1.36
N GLY A 147 -16.96 -0.44 1.54
CA GLY A 147 -16.21 0.65 0.92
C GLY A 147 -14.73 0.67 1.34
N LEU A 148 -14.44 0.33 2.59
CA LEU A 148 -13.07 0.22 3.10
C LEU A 148 -12.31 -0.99 2.50
N VAL A 149 -12.99 -2.09 2.19
CA VAL A 149 -12.40 -3.24 1.50
C VAL A 149 -12.14 -2.95 0.02
N ILE A 150 -13.12 -2.36 -0.67
CA ILE A 150 -13.05 -2.12 -2.12
C ILE A 150 -12.16 -0.93 -2.44
N LEU A 151 -12.18 0.10 -1.59
CA LEU A 151 -11.49 1.37 -1.80
C LEU A 151 -10.84 1.88 -0.50
N PRO A 152 -9.89 1.12 0.08
CA PRO A 152 -9.24 1.48 1.33
C PRO A 152 -8.55 2.84 1.25
N GLN A 153 -7.95 3.15 0.10
CA GLN A 153 -7.21 4.39 -0.18
C GLN A 153 -8.04 5.66 0.06
N ILE A 154 -9.37 5.58 -0.06
CA ILE A 154 -10.28 6.72 0.17
C ILE A 154 -10.96 6.61 1.54
N PHE A 155 -11.49 5.42 1.86
CA PHE A 155 -12.26 5.23 3.08
C PHE A 155 -11.41 5.27 4.35
N TYR A 156 -10.13 4.90 4.27
CA TYR A 156 -9.20 4.93 5.40
C TYR A 156 -8.91 6.37 5.86
N PRO A 157 -8.52 7.33 5.00
CA PRO A 157 -8.47 8.75 5.38
C PRO A 157 -9.81 9.29 5.89
N ILE A 158 -10.94 8.94 5.26
CA ILE A 158 -12.27 9.37 5.73
C ILE A 158 -12.54 8.90 7.17
N LEU A 159 -12.15 7.66 7.49
CA LEU A 159 -12.26 7.11 8.83
C LEU A 159 -11.35 7.85 9.81
N ALA A 160 -10.10 8.10 9.41
CA ALA A 160 -9.08 8.77 10.18
C ALA A 160 -9.46 10.21 10.54
N PHE A 161 -9.93 11.00 9.57
CA PHE A 161 -10.31 12.40 9.79
C PHE A 161 -11.78 12.57 10.23
N GLY A 162 -12.58 11.52 10.15
CA GLY A 162 -13.99 11.54 10.55
C GLY A 162 -14.19 11.68 12.07
N LYS A 163 -15.40 12.04 12.49
CA LYS A 163 -15.76 12.24 13.92
C LYS A 163 -15.86 10.95 14.76
N SER A 164 -15.75 9.77 14.15
CA SER A 164 -15.89 8.49 14.85
C SER A 164 -14.75 8.26 15.84
N LYS A 165 -15.12 7.86 17.06
CA LYS A 165 -14.22 7.42 18.12
C LYS A 165 -14.05 5.91 18.06
N PHE A 166 -12.91 5.43 18.56
CA PHE A 166 -12.67 4.00 18.67
C PHE A 166 -13.49 3.40 19.82
N ILE A 167 -14.12 2.26 19.57
CA ILE A 167 -15.10 1.62 20.46
C ILE A 167 -14.53 0.33 21.08
N HIS A 168 -13.53 -0.30 20.44
CA HIS A 168 -13.05 -1.65 20.76
C HIS A 168 -12.10 -1.79 21.96
N ARG A 169 -11.92 -0.76 22.80
CA ARG A 169 -11.08 -0.86 24.02
C ARG A 169 -11.65 -1.81 25.11
N LYS A 170 -12.94 -2.17 25.06
CA LYS A 170 -13.61 -2.91 26.16
C LYS A 170 -13.85 -4.40 25.89
N GLN A 171 -14.18 -4.81 24.68
CA GLN A 171 -14.71 -6.17 24.43
C GLN A 171 -13.62 -7.25 24.26
N GLY A 172 -12.52 -6.98 23.57
CA GLY A 172 -11.46 -8.00 23.39
C GLY A 172 -10.73 -8.40 24.69
N ALA A 173 -10.72 -7.54 25.70
CA ALA A 173 -10.17 -7.85 27.03
C ALA A 173 -11.17 -8.66 27.88
N GLU A 174 -12.47 -8.35 27.79
CA GLU A 174 -13.55 -9.10 28.44
C GLU A 174 -13.71 -10.51 27.82
N ASP A 175 -13.64 -10.63 26.49
CA ASP A 175 -13.74 -11.91 25.76
C ASP A 175 -12.49 -12.80 25.96
N ALA A 176 -11.34 -12.21 26.26
CA ALA A 176 -10.10 -12.93 26.60
C ALA A 176 -10.00 -13.28 28.10
N GLY A 177 -11.00 -12.96 28.93
CA GLY A 177 -10.97 -13.20 30.37
C GLY A 177 -9.88 -12.41 31.12
N LEU A 178 -9.31 -11.38 30.48
CA LEU A 178 -8.25 -10.56 31.05
C LEU A 178 -8.89 -9.31 31.68
N SER A 179 -9.01 -9.32 33.01
CA SER A 179 -9.45 -8.14 33.76
C SER A 179 -8.50 -6.98 33.44
N TYR A 180 -9.02 -5.94 32.80
CA TYR A 180 -8.24 -4.75 32.44
C TYR A 180 -7.88 -3.98 33.71
N SER A 181 -6.71 -4.28 34.29
CA SER A 181 -6.07 -3.43 35.28
C SER A 181 -5.67 -2.13 34.59
N ALA A 182 -6.52 -1.12 34.75
CA ALA A 182 -6.26 0.23 34.31
C ALA A 182 -4.97 0.77 34.96
N THR A 183 -3.86 0.77 34.22
CA THR A 183 -2.73 1.64 34.51
C THR A 183 -2.73 2.77 33.50
N LYS A 184 -3.44 3.83 33.89
CA LYS A 184 -3.13 5.21 33.48
C LYS A 184 -1.67 5.49 33.83
N HIS A 185 -0.90 6.04 32.90
CA HIS A 185 0.04 7.14 33.12
C HIS A 185 0.33 7.83 31.79
#